data_AF-D3GHQ5-F1
#
_entry.id   AF-D3GHQ5-F1
#
_cell.length_a   1.000
_cell.length_b   1.000
_cell.length_c   1.000
_cell.angle_alpha   90.00
_cell.angle_beta   90.00
_cell.angle_gamma   90.00
#
_symmetry.space_group_name_H-M   'P 1'
#
loop_
_entity.id
_entity.type
_entity.pdbx_description
1 polymer ?
#
loop_
_entity_poly.entity_id
_entity_poly.type
_entity_poly.pdbx_seq_one_letter_code
_entity_poly.pdbx_strand_id
1 'polypeptide(L)'
;DIGDIVRGKDLYLGNTYESAQRKVLDEKLKKIYEKIHEDVTKTNRELKARYNGDKDNNIILQLREDWWNNNRKMVWRAITCGVKGSHNIRHSCGSGKTQTRDDCRCTHSLCSHILRLRPLQYIS
;
A
#
# COMPACT_ATOMS: atom_id res chain seq x y z
N ASP A 1 3.18 8.85 7.78
CA ASP A 1 2.12 8.47 6.82
C ASP A 1 2.13 6.97 6.52
N ILE A 2 0.97 6.33 6.27
CA ILE A 2 0.90 4.87 6.07
C ILE A 2 1.72 4.40 4.85
N GLY A 3 1.78 5.24 3.80
CA GLY A 3 2.60 4.97 2.63
C GLY A 3 4.10 5.01 2.94
N ASP A 4 4.54 5.85 3.88
CA ASP A 4 5.96 5.92 4.26
C ASP A 4 6.37 4.70 5.09
N ILE A 5 5.48 4.21 5.95
CA ILE A 5 5.69 2.95 6.67
C ILE A 5 5.80 1.78 5.69
N VAL A 6 4.86 1.68 4.74
CA VAL A 6 4.90 0.61 3.72
C VAL A 6 6.15 0.69 2.87
N ARG A 7 6.66 1.89 2.57
CA ARG A 7 7.83 2.11 1.72
C ARG A 7 9.18 2.08 2.44
N GLY A 8 9.18 2.02 3.78
CA GLY A 8 10.42 2.08 4.57
C GLY A 8 11.04 3.48 4.62
N LYS A 9 10.22 4.52 4.43
CA LYS A 9 10.59 5.94 4.46
C LYS A 9 10.07 6.66 5.70
N ASP A 10 9.40 5.94 6.60
CA ASP A 10 8.90 6.51 7.85
C ASP A 10 10.07 6.93 8.75
N LEU A 11 10.22 8.24 8.96
CA LEU A 11 11.26 8.84 9.80
C LEU A 11 10.76 9.06 11.24
N TYR A 12 9.85 8.22 11.73
CA TYR A 12 9.26 8.42 13.06
C TYR A 12 10.29 8.16 14.17
N LEU A 13 10.78 9.25 14.77
CA LEU A 13 11.75 9.28 15.88
C LEU A 13 11.03 9.53 17.22
N GLY A 14 9.89 8.87 17.46
CA GLY A 14 9.13 9.00 18.70
C GLY A 14 9.91 8.57 19.95
N ASN A 15 9.21 8.33 21.06
CA ASN A 15 9.92 7.90 22.28
C ASN A 15 10.63 6.55 22.07
N THR A 16 11.54 6.18 22.98
CA THR A 16 12.38 4.97 22.84
C THR A 16 11.55 3.69 22.67
N TYR A 17 10.39 3.61 23.35
CA TYR A 17 9.47 2.48 23.26
C TYR A 17 8.81 2.39 21.88
N GLU A 18 8.24 3.49 21.38
CA GLU A 18 7.60 3.54 20.06
C GLU A 18 8.61 3.29 18.92
N SER A 19 9.80 3.86 19.04
CA SER A 19 10.90 3.65 18.08
C SER A 19 11.32 2.18 18.03
N ALA A 20 11.37 1.49 19.17
CA ALA A 20 11.66 0.05 19.22
C ALA A 20 10.55 -0.77 18.52
N GLN A 21 9.28 -0.44 18.76
CA GLN A 21 8.16 -1.10 18.07
C GLN A 21 8.18 -0.86 16.56
N ARG A 22 8.58 0.34 16.11
CA ARG A 22 8.73 0.66 14.69
C ARG A 22 9.84 -0.15 14.02
N LYS A 23 10.97 -0.35 14.69
CA LYS A 23 12.01 -1.27 14.20
C LYS A 23 11.49 -2.69 14.05
N VAL A 24 10.75 -3.21 15.04
CA VAL A 24 10.15 -4.55 14.97
C VAL A 24 9.15 -4.66 13.80
N LEU A 25 8.37 -3.60 13.55
CA LEU A 25 7.45 -3.55 12.41
C LEU A 25 8.20 -3.56 11.08
N ASP A 26 9.23 -2.73 10.92
CA ASP A 26 9.99 -2.66 9.67
C ASP A 26 10.73 -3.97 9.37
N GLU A 27 11.30 -4.63 10.39
CA GLU A 27 11.90 -5.97 10.25
C GLU A 27 10.88 -7.02 9.80
N LYS A 28 9.64 -6.97 10.30
CA LYS A 28 8.57 -7.87 9.84
C LYS A 28 8.18 -7.57 8.40
N LEU A 29 8.07 -6.30 8.02
CA LEU A 29 7.77 -5.90 6.65
C LEU A 29 8.89 -6.34 5.70
N LYS A 30 10.14 -6.14 6.07
CA LYS A 30 11.31 -6.59 5.30
C LYS A 30 11.22 -8.08 4.98
N LYS A 31 10.99 -8.92 5.99
CA LYS A 31 10.81 -10.38 5.81
C LYS A 31 9.65 -10.76 4.88
N ILE A 32 8.56 -9.99 4.90
CA ILE A 32 7.44 -10.21 3.97
C ILE A 32 7.87 -9.88 2.54
N TYR A 33 8.55 -8.75 2.32
CA TYR A 33 9.00 -8.35 1.00
C TYR A 33 10.14 -9.22 0.45
N GLU A 34 11.00 -9.79 1.32
CA GLU A 34 12.00 -10.80 0.92
C GLU A 34 11.31 -12.05 0.35
N LYS A 35 10.26 -12.55 1.01
CA LYS A 35 9.47 -13.67 0.50
C LYS A 35 8.76 -13.34 -0.81
N ILE A 36 8.16 -12.14 -0.90
CA ILE A 36 7.52 -11.69 -2.13
C ILE A 36 8.55 -11.60 -3.26
N HIS A 37 9.74 -11.07 -3.00
CA HIS A 37 10.83 -11.00 -3.98
C HIS A 37 11.21 -12.39 -4.47
N GLU A 38 11.43 -13.34 -3.56
CA GLU A 38 11.72 -14.74 -3.92
C GLU A 38 10.60 -15.31 -4.81
N ASP A 39 9.34 -15.16 -4.40
CA ASP A 39 8.18 -15.69 -5.12
C ASP A 39 8.02 -15.09 -6.52
N VAL A 40 8.12 -13.76 -6.65
CA VAL A 40 7.89 -13.08 -7.94
C VAL A 40 9.08 -13.23 -8.90
N THR A 41 10.29 -13.42 -8.39
CA THR A 41 11.49 -13.60 -9.24
C THR A 41 11.81 -15.06 -9.56
N LYS A 42 11.16 -16.01 -8.87
CA LYS A 42 11.39 -17.47 -9.04
C LYS A 42 11.26 -17.94 -10.50
N THR A 43 10.22 -17.50 -11.19
CA THR A 43 9.92 -17.94 -12.57
C THR A 43 9.81 -16.80 -13.57
N ASN A 44 9.71 -15.55 -13.13
CA ASN A 44 9.57 -14.40 -14.01
C ASN A 44 10.94 -13.76 -14.27
N ARG A 45 11.49 -13.99 -15.48
CA ARG A 45 12.81 -13.46 -15.88
C ARG A 45 12.84 -11.93 -15.92
N GLU A 46 11.75 -11.28 -16.29
CA GLU A 46 11.68 -9.81 -16.35
C GLU A 46 11.73 -9.21 -14.95
N LEU A 47 10.94 -9.75 -14.00
CA LEU A 47 10.99 -9.30 -12.61
C LEU A 47 12.31 -9.65 -11.95
N LYS A 48 12.88 -10.82 -12.27
CA LYS A 48 14.21 -11.19 -11.80
C LYS A 48 15.26 -10.20 -12.28
N ALA A 49 15.20 -9.74 -13.52
CA ALA A 49 16.10 -8.71 -14.05
C ALA A 49 15.85 -7.33 -13.42
N ARG A 50 14.57 -6.95 -13.25
CA ARG A 50 14.16 -5.68 -12.64
C ARG A 50 14.60 -5.57 -11.18
N TYR A 51 14.53 -6.65 -10.43
CA TYR A 51 14.87 -6.75 -9.02
C TYR A 51 16.15 -7.58 -8.81
N ASN A 52 17.13 -7.42 -9.70
CA ASN A 52 18.44 -8.06 -9.61
C ASN A 52 19.44 -7.15 -8.87
N GLY A 53 20.22 -7.68 -7.94
CA GLY A 53 21.38 -6.96 -7.38
C GLY A 53 21.90 -7.51 -6.06
N ASP A 54 23.11 -7.07 -5.68
CA ASP A 54 23.83 -7.51 -4.47
C ASP A 54 23.50 -6.69 -3.20
N LYS A 55 22.64 -5.67 -3.33
CA LYS A 55 22.22 -4.82 -2.20
C LYS A 55 20.77 -5.11 -1.85
N ASP A 56 20.55 -6.18 -1.09
CA ASP A 56 19.21 -6.65 -0.67
C ASP A 56 18.29 -5.53 -0.21
N ASN A 57 18.80 -4.61 0.62
CA ASN A 57 18.00 -3.48 1.12
C ASN A 57 17.49 -2.55 0.00
N ASN A 58 18.29 -2.27 -1.03
CA ASN A 58 17.85 -1.38 -2.12
C ASN A 58 16.78 -2.03 -2.99
N ILE A 59 16.90 -3.34 -3.22
CA ILE A 59 15.94 -4.12 -4.01
C ILE A 59 14.60 -4.19 -3.29
N ILE A 60 14.63 -4.46 -1.98
CA ILE A 60 13.43 -4.49 -1.15
C ILE A 60 12.74 -3.12 -1.13
N LEU A 61 13.49 -2.01 -1.05
CA LEU A 61 12.92 -0.66 -1.13
C LEU A 61 12.25 -0.39 -2.48
N GLN A 62 12.87 -0.79 -3.59
CA GLN A 62 12.27 -0.64 -4.92
C GLN A 62 10.98 -1.48 -5.06
N LEU A 63 11.00 -2.72 -4.58
CA LEU A 63 9.80 -3.59 -4.57
C LEU A 63 8.68 -2.98 -3.72
N ARG A 64 9.01 -2.39 -2.56
CA ARG A 64 8.05 -1.69 -1.69
C ARG A 64 7.41 -0.48 -2.38
N GLU A 65 8.19 0.31 -3.12
CA GLU A 65 7.69 1.44 -3.91
C GLU A 65 6.74 0.98 -5.03
N ASP A 66 7.14 -0.02 -5.82
CA ASP A 66 6.33 -0.56 -6.92
C ASP A 66 5.03 -1.16 -6.39
N TRP A 67 5.11 -1.91 -5.28
CA TRP A 67 3.94 -2.47 -4.61
C TRP A 67 2.99 -1.37 -4.14
N TRP A 68 3.53 -0.33 -3.49
CA TRP A 68 2.71 0.79 -3.03
C TRP A 68 2.05 1.52 -4.20
N ASN A 69 2.78 1.79 -5.27
CA ASN A 69 2.24 2.45 -6.46
C ASN A 69 1.08 1.66 -7.09
N ASN A 70 1.19 0.33 -7.14
CA ASN A 70 0.14 -0.53 -7.66
C ASN A 70 -1.08 -0.61 -6.72
N ASN A 71 -0.86 -0.67 -5.40
CA ASN A 71 -1.91 -0.97 -4.43
C ASN A 71 -2.49 0.25 -3.69
N ARG A 72 -1.89 1.44 -3.80
CA ARG A 72 -2.29 2.64 -3.03
C ARG A 72 -3.77 2.98 -3.14
N LYS A 73 -4.37 2.80 -4.32
CA LYS A 73 -5.80 3.06 -4.54
C LYS A 73 -6.68 2.06 -3.78
N MET A 74 -6.28 0.80 -3.74
CA MET A 74 -6.98 -0.25 -3.01
C MET A 74 -6.81 -0.08 -1.50
N VAL A 75 -5.60 0.21 -1.04
CA VAL A 75 -5.33 0.52 0.37
C VAL A 75 -6.16 1.71 0.82
N TRP A 76 -6.19 2.79 0.03
CA TRP A 76 -7.04 3.95 0.30
C TRP A 76 -8.52 3.57 0.38
N ARG A 77 -9.03 2.81 -0.59
CA ARG A 77 -10.42 2.32 -0.59
C ARG A 77 -10.74 1.47 0.64
N ALA A 78 -9.80 0.63 1.09
CA ALA A 78 -9.99 -0.20 2.28
C ALA A 78 -10.02 0.65 3.56
N ILE A 79 -9.16 1.67 3.67
CA ILE A 79 -9.16 2.62 4.79
C ILE A 79 -10.45 3.43 4.84
N THR A 80 -10.98 3.82 3.68
CA THR A 80 -12.18 4.65 3.58
C THR A 80 -13.48 3.85 3.58
N CYS A 81 -13.46 2.55 3.28
CA CYS A 81 -14.65 1.73 3.39
C CYS A 81 -15.00 1.50 4.87
N GLY A 82 -16.12 2.10 5.32
CA GLY A 82 -16.57 2.09 6.70
C GLY A 82 -16.51 3.44 7.39
N VAL A 83 -15.87 4.45 6.78
CA VAL A 83 -15.85 5.80 7.32
C VAL A 83 -17.16 6.50 6.97
N LYS A 84 -18.08 6.58 7.94
CA LYS A 84 -19.28 7.44 7.86
C LYS A 84 -18.91 8.86 8.32
N GLY A 85 -19.24 9.88 7.52
CA GLY A 85 -19.18 11.28 7.97
C GLY A 85 -17.79 11.95 8.05
N SER A 86 -16.77 11.51 7.29
CA SER A 86 -15.48 12.23 7.28
C SER A 86 -15.56 13.51 6.44
N HIS A 87 -15.81 14.64 7.13
CA HIS A 87 -15.80 16.00 6.58
C HIS A 87 -14.45 16.45 5.96
N ASN A 88 -13.41 15.61 5.99
CA ASN A 88 -12.05 15.96 5.57
C ASN A 88 -11.44 15.01 4.52
N ILE A 89 -12.21 14.07 3.95
CA ILE A 89 -11.77 13.37 2.75
C ILE A 89 -12.07 14.30 1.57
N ARG A 90 -11.02 14.96 1.04
CA ARG A 90 -11.07 15.92 -0.08
C ARG A 90 -12.27 15.65 -1.00
N HIS A 91 -13.23 16.58 -0.97
CA HIS A 91 -14.43 16.59 -1.81
C HIS A 91 -14.06 16.59 -3.30
N SER A 92 -13.78 15.42 -3.87
CA SER A 92 -13.53 15.26 -5.30
C SER A 92 -14.28 14.05 -5.82
N CYS A 93 -15.59 14.04 -5.59
CA CYS A 93 -16.53 13.24 -6.38
C CYS A 93 -17.63 14.22 -6.85
N GLY A 94 -17.47 14.74 -8.08
CA GLY A 94 -18.47 15.53 -8.80
C GLY A 94 -17.96 16.85 -9.39
N SER A 95 -18.03 16.99 -10.71
CA SER A 95 -18.04 18.29 -11.39
C SER A 95 -19.34 19.03 -11.04
N GLY A 96 -19.37 19.72 -9.90
CA GLY A 96 -20.54 20.47 -9.47
C GLY A 96 -20.35 21.02 -8.05
N LYS A 97 -20.73 22.28 -7.84
CA LYS A 97 -20.53 23.05 -6.60
C LYS A 97 -21.41 22.59 -5.42
N THR A 98 -21.41 21.31 -5.07
CA THR A 98 -22.20 20.78 -3.95
C THR A 98 -21.36 19.88 -3.08
N GLN A 99 -21.20 20.28 -1.81
CA GLN A 99 -20.62 19.45 -0.76
C GLN A 99 -21.46 18.18 -0.59
N THR A 100 -20.82 17.02 -0.71
CA THR A 100 -21.41 15.73 -0.33
C THR A 100 -21.64 15.72 1.18
N ARG A 101 -22.90 15.95 1.58
CA ARG A 101 -23.35 15.75 2.97
C ARG A 101 -23.30 14.26 3.28
N ASP A 102 -22.52 13.93 4.31
CA ASP A 102 -22.51 12.68 5.10
C ASP A 102 -22.19 11.36 4.39
N ASP A 103 -22.26 11.29 3.06
CA ASP A 103 -21.92 10.11 2.28
C ASP A 103 -20.73 10.42 1.35
N CYS A 104 -19.52 10.02 1.77
CA CYS A 104 -18.37 9.84 0.88
C CYS A 104 -18.60 8.62 -0.04
N ARG A 105 -19.74 8.59 -0.73
CA ARG A 105 -20.02 7.58 -1.75
C ARG A 105 -19.59 8.16 -3.08
N CYS A 106 -18.33 7.94 -3.43
CA CYS A 106 -18.06 7.80 -4.84
C CYS A 106 -18.91 6.61 -5.29
N THR A 107 -19.98 6.91 -6.04
CA THR A 107 -20.88 5.91 -6.59
C THR A 107 -20.03 4.96 -7.41
N HIS A 108 -19.74 3.81 -6.82
CA HIS A 108 -19.64 2.53 -7.49
C HIS A 108 -19.74 1.51 -6.36
N SER A 109 -20.98 1.00 -6.21
CA SER A 109 -21.28 -0.36 -5.76
C SER A 109 -20.06 -1.26 -5.82
N LEU A 110 -19.74 -1.94 -4.70
CA LEU A 110 -18.93 -3.17 -4.55
C LEU A 110 -18.07 -3.23 -3.25
N CYS A 111 -18.39 -2.50 -2.17
CA CYS A 111 -17.80 -2.84 -0.85
C CYS A 111 -18.37 -4.15 -0.24
N SER A 112 -19.01 -4.98 -1.06
CA SER A 112 -19.53 -6.32 -0.70
C SER A 112 -18.66 -7.47 -1.23
N HIS A 113 -17.49 -7.20 -1.84
CA HIS A 113 -16.68 -8.23 -2.52
C HIS A 113 -15.19 -8.26 -2.12
N ILE A 114 -14.84 -7.91 -0.88
CA ILE A 114 -13.47 -8.13 -0.34
C ILE A 114 -13.33 -9.55 0.24
N LEU A 115 -13.79 -10.58 -0.49
CA LEU A 115 -13.51 -11.97 -0.10
C LEU A 115 -12.83 -12.81 -1.18
N ARG A 116 -12.59 -12.28 -2.38
CA ARG A 116 -11.79 -12.98 -3.39
C ARG A 116 -11.01 -11.99 -4.24
N LEU A 117 -9.86 -11.54 -3.75
CA LEU A 117 -8.84 -10.98 -4.63
C LEU A 117 -7.67 -11.95 -4.66
N ARG A 118 -7.69 -12.85 -5.65
CA ARG A 118 -6.45 -13.41 -6.18
C ARG A 118 -5.63 -12.21 -6.73
N PRO A 119 -4.31 -12.16 -6.54
CA PRO A 119 -3.49 -11.22 -7.28
C PRO A 119 -3.60 -11.58 -8.77
N LEU A 120 -4.32 -10.76 -9.55
CA LEU A 120 -4.29 -10.80 -11.02
C LEU A 120 -2.86 -10.41 -11.43
N GLN A 121 -2.14 -11.24 -12.19
CA GLN A 121 -2.20 -11.19 -13.65
C GLN A 121 -2.34 -9.76 -14.14
N TYR A 122 -1.25 -8.99 -14.13
CA TYR A 122 -0.99 -7.94 -15.12
C TYR A 122 0.41 -7.39 -14.85
N ILE A 123 1.40 -8.07 -15.43
CA ILE A 123 2.69 -7.48 -15.77
C ILE A 123 2.81 -7.78 -17.26
N SER A 124 2.41 -6.80 -18.06
CA SER A 124 2.68 -6.69 -19.50
C SER A 124 3.51 -5.46 -19.72
#